data_AF-A0A1H8ESG0-F1
#
_entry.id   AF-A0A1H8ESG0-F1
#
_cell.length_a   1.000
_cell.length_b   1.000
_cell.length_c   1.000
_cell.angle_alpha   90.00
_cell.angle_beta   90.00
_cell.angle_gamma   90.00
#
_symmetry.space_group_name_H-M   'P 1'
#
loop_
_entity.id
_entity.type
_entity.pdbx_description
1 polymer ?
#
loop_
_entity_poly.entity_id
_entity_poly.type
_entity_poly.pdbx_seq_one_letter_code
_entity_poly.pdbx_strand_id
1 'polypeptide(L)'
;MYYIPVDSFRQQMPSIETVNLKQVTTKDPWGHKETYSTYPIDSIKCFDKDGTPYKLKNSPSIEIRFTYDDNRRTTFYFDRIWVVKDSVTGIRSHFLIMKKSISLNTVKLIEVQDGHKKYRYVN
;
A
#
# COMPACT_ATOMS: atom_id res chain seq x y z
N MET A 1 2.00 -12.78 -6.45
CA MET A 1 2.84 -11.86 -5.66
C MET A 1 3.70 -11.09 -6.65
N TYR A 2 3.79 -9.78 -6.50
CA TYR A 2 4.62 -8.90 -7.32
C TYR A 2 5.64 -8.20 -6.43
N TYR A 3 6.71 -7.69 -7.02
CA TYR A 3 7.83 -7.05 -6.35
C TYR A 3 7.95 -5.58 -6.74
N ILE A 4 8.33 -4.74 -5.78
CA ILE A 4 8.61 -3.32 -6.03
C ILE A 4 10.03 -3.04 -5.52
N PRO A 5 11.00 -2.66 -6.38
CA PRO A 5 12.28 -2.16 -5.91
C PRO A 5 12.08 -0.95 -5.00
N VAL A 6 12.87 -0.83 -3.92
CA VAL A 6 12.70 0.25 -2.93
C VAL A 6 12.77 1.63 -3.59
N ASP A 7 13.68 1.83 -4.55
CA ASP A 7 13.78 3.10 -5.25
C ASP A 7 12.59 3.36 -6.18
N SER A 8 12.04 2.32 -6.81
CA SER A 8 10.81 2.43 -7.60
C SER A 8 9.61 2.79 -6.71
N PHE A 9 9.56 2.26 -5.49
CA PHE A 9 8.56 2.65 -4.49
C PHE A 9 8.70 4.13 -4.11
N ARG A 10 9.91 4.60 -3.79
CA ARG A 10 10.19 6.01 -3.46
C ARG A 10 9.81 6.96 -4.60
N GLN A 11 10.09 6.60 -5.84
CA GLN A 11 9.77 7.43 -7.00
C GLN A 11 8.27 7.51 -7.29
N GLN A 12 7.52 6.42 -7.06
CA GLN A 12 6.09 6.39 -7.38
C GLN A 12 5.20 6.92 -6.24
N MET A 13 5.70 7.00 -5.02
CA MET A 13 4.97 7.47 -3.85
C MET A 13 5.42 8.88 -3.45
N PRO A 14 4.67 9.94 -3.78
CA PRO A 14 5.02 11.28 -3.36
C PRO A 14 4.93 11.43 -1.83
N SER A 15 5.67 12.40 -1.29
CA SER A 15 5.49 12.80 0.11
C SER A 15 4.04 13.20 0.35
N ILE A 16 3.48 12.83 1.50
CA ILE A 16 2.12 13.21 1.88
C ILE A 16 1.93 14.73 1.96
N GLU A 17 3.02 15.46 2.19
CA GLU A 17 3.04 16.93 2.30
C GLU A 17 2.87 17.64 0.94
N THR A 18 3.13 16.94 -0.17
CA THR A 18 3.15 17.54 -1.51
C THR A 18 2.04 17.04 -2.44
N VAL A 19 1.25 16.07 -2.00
CA VAL A 19 0.24 15.42 -2.82
C VAL A 19 -1.18 15.87 -2.47
N ASN A 20 -1.99 16.10 -3.49
CA ASN A 20 -3.43 16.23 -3.33
C ASN A 20 -4.05 14.83 -3.26
N LEU A 21 -4.47 14.43 -2.07
CA LEU A 21 -5.12 13.13 -1.87
C LEU A 21 -6.52 13.12 -2.49
N LYS A 22 -6.95 11.94 -2.94
CA LYS A 22 -8.34 11.71 -3.33
C LYS A 22 -9.12 11.12 -2.16
N GLN A 23 -10.34 11.57 -1.97
CA GLN A 23 -11.28 10.93 -1.04
C GLN A 23 -11.92 9.73 -1.74
N VAL A 24 -12.00 8.60 -1.04
CA VAL A 24 -12.63 7.38 -1.51
C VAL A 24 -13.54 6.84 -0.41
N THR A 25 -14.63 6.19 -0.82
CA THR A 25 -15.45 5.39 0.10
C THR A 25 -15.28 3.93 -0.26
N THR A 26 -15.04 3.09 0.74
CA THR A 26 -14.99 1.64 0.56
C THR A 26 -16.17 0.97 1.22
N LYS A 27 -16.61 -0.14 0.64
CA LYS A 27 -17.59 -1.06 1.22
C LYS A 27 -16.89 -2.36 1.56
N ASP A 28 -17.02 -2.79 2.81
CA ASP A 28 -16.49 -4.06 3.29
C ASP A 28 -17.41 -5.25 2.89
N PRO A 29 -17.00 -6.51 3.14
CA PRO A 29 -17.81 -7.69 2.81
C PRO A 29 -19.17 -7.77 3.53
N TRP A 30 -19.32 -7.12 4.70
CA TRP A 30 -20.57 -7.06 5.47
C TRP A 30 -21.44 -5.86 5.09
N GLY A 31 -20.92 -4.99 4.22
CA GLY A 31 -21.60 -3.84 3.69
C GLY A 31 -21.38 -2.54 4.44
N HIS A 32 -20.52 -2.52 5.46
CA HIS A 32 -20.13 -1.28 6.12
C HIS A 32 -19.35 -0.39 5.16
N LYS A 33 -19.59 0.92 5.25
CA LYS A 33 -18.91 1.92 4.45
C LYS A 33 -17.90 2.68 5.30
N GLU A 34 -16.72 2.94 4.74
CA GLU A 34 -15.70 3.78 5.35
C GLU A 34 -15.13 4.75 4.31
N THR A 35 -15.10 6.04 4.64
CA THR A 35 -14.57 7.11 3.79
C THR A 35 -13.23 7.59 4.32
N TYR A 36 -12.24 7.73 3.43
CA TYR A 36 -10.88 8.15 3.78
C TYR A 36 -10.15 8.75 2.58
N SER A 37 -9.05 9.44 2.88
CA SER A 37 -8.15 9.99 1.88
C SER A 37 -7.04 9.00 1.52
N THR A 38 -6.76 8.85 0.24
CA THR A 38 -5.71 7.98 -0.30
C THR A 38 -4.95 8.65 -1.45
N TYR A 39 -3.79 8.12 -1.79
CA TYR A 39 -3.01 8.60 -2.92
C TYR A 39 -3.81 8.43 -4.23
N PRO A 40 -3.75 9.39 -5.16
CA PRO A 40 -4.40 9.31 -6.46
C PRO A 40 -3.63 8.37 -7.42
N ILE A 41 -3.40 7.13 -7.00
CA ILE A 41 -2.68 6.09 -7.75
C ILE A 41 -3.70 5.07 -8.25
N ASP A 42 -3.83 4.93 -9.57
CA ASP A 42 -4.76 3.97 -10.17
C ASP A 42 -4.11 2.63 -10.51
N SER A 43 -2.78 2.62 -10.69
CA SER A 43 -2.00 1.40 -10.91
C SER A 43 -0.63 1.49 -10.25
N ILE A 44 -0.19 0.40 -9.66
CA ILE A 44 1.09 0.24 -8.98
C ILE A 44 2.10 -0.32 -9.98
N LYS A 45 3.24 0.35 -10.14
CA LYS A 45 4.33 -0.15 -10.99
C LYS A 45 5.13 -1.18 -10.19
N CYS A 46 5.16 -2.41 -10.67
CA CYS A 46 5.82 -3.53 -10.01
C CYS A 46 6.43 -4.49 -11.04
N PHE A 47 7.02 -5.58 -10.57
CA PHE A 47 7.58 -6.66 -11.36
C PHE A 47 6.96 -7.98 -10.95
N ASP A 48 6.73 -8.89 -11.88
CA ASP A 48 6.34 -10.25 -11.55
C ASP A 48 7.53 -11.07 -11.01
N LYS A 49 7.29 -12.36 -10.76
CA LYS A 49 8.30 -13.30 -10.25
C LYS A 49 9.47 -13.54 -11.21
N ASP A 50 9.27 -13.27 -12.50
CA ASP A 50 10.25 -13.50 -13.56
C ASP A 50 11.02 -12.20 -13.88
N GLY A 51 10.72 -11.11 -13.16
CA GLY A 51 11.34 -9.79 -13.35
C GLY A 51 10.72 -8.98 -14.48
N THR A 52 9.55 -9.38 -14.99
CA THR A 52 8.85 -8.66 -16.05
C THR A 52 8.09 -7.47 -15.46
N PRO A 53 8.20 -6.26 -16.04
CA PRO A 53 7.40 -5.11 -15.63
C PRO A 53 5.89 -5.39 -15.69
N TYR A 54 5.19 -5.07 -14.63
CA TYR A 54 3.75 -5.25 -14.49
C TYR A 54 3.08 -4.00 -13.90
N LYS A 55 1.83 -3.76 -14.27
CA LYS A 55 1.00 -2.70 -13.71
C LYS A 55 -0.17 -3.32 -12.97
N LEU A 56 -0.06 -3.41 -11.65
CA LEU A 56 -1.13 -3.93 -10.81
C LEU A 56 -2.19 -2.85 -10.62
N LYS A 57 -3.43 -3.11 -11.03
CA LYS A 57 -4.56 -2.21 -10.78
C LYS A 57 -4.74 -2.01 -9.27
N ASN A 58 -4.81 -0.76 -8.84
CA ASN A 58 -5.01 -0.44 -7.43
C ASN A 58 -6.46 -0.72 -7.00
N SER A 59 -6.61 -1.17 -5.76
CA SER A 59 -7.89 -1.47 -5.12
C SER A 59 -7.72 -1.49 -3.60
N PRO A 60 -8.82 -1.44 -2.81
CA PRO A 60 -8.74 -1.58 -1.36
C PRO A 60 -8.32 -2.97 -0.89
N SER A 61 -8.29 -3.95 -1.79
CA SER A 61 -7.85 -5.32 -1.47
C SER A 61 -6.33 -5.48 -1.60
N ILE A 62 -5.63 -4.50 -2.18
CA ILE A 62 -4.19 -4.58 -2.35
C ILE A 62 -3.47 -4.45 -1.02
N GLU A 63 -2.60 -5.41 -0.76
CA GLU A 63 -1.70 -5.41 0.38
C GLU A 63 -0.27 -5.16 -0.09
N ILE A 64 0.46 -4.37 0.68
CA ILE A 64 1.89 -4.12 0.52
C ILE A 64 2.62 -4.66 1.74
N ARG A 65 3.70 -5.40 1.50
CA ARG A 65 4.51 -6.05 2.51
C ARG A 65 5.93 -5.57 2.43
N PHE A 66 6.45 -5.13 3.57
CA PHE A 66 7.83 -4.71 3.76
C PHE A 66 8.55 -5.78 4.57
N THR A 67 9.63 -6.33 4.01
CA THR A 67 10.55 -7.22 4.72
C THR A 67 11.83 -6.46 5.06
N TYR A 68 12.22 -6.49 6.33
CA TYR A 68 13.40 -5.79 6.81
C TYR A 68 14.66 -6.64 6.70
N ASP A 69 15.82 -6.02 6.92
CA ASP A 69 17.12 -6.69 6.94
C ASP A 69 17.13 -7.90 7.87
N ASP A 70 16.51 -7.77 9.05
CA ASP A 70 16.36 -8.81 10.08
C ASP A 70 15.28 -9.88 9.78
N ASN A 71 14.74 -9.90 8.56
CA ASN A 71 13.67 -10.81 8.10
C ASN A 71 12.29 -10.63 8.76
N ARG A 72 12.11 -9.69 9.69
CA ARG A 72 10.76 -9.35 10.17
C ARG A 72 9.97 -8.73 9.02
N ARG A 73 8.64 -8.78 9.12
CA ARG A 73 7.73 -8.31 8.08
C ARG A 73 6.62 -7.44 8.66
N THR A 74 6.24 -6.40 7.93
CA THR A 74 5.00 -5.65 8.17
C THR A 74 4.19 -5.59 6.89
N THR A 75 2.90 -5.90 6.99
CA THR A 75 1.93 -5.78 5.90
C THR A 75 0.97 -4.62 6.20
N PHE A 76 0.69 -3.81 5.20
CA PHE A 76 -0.30 -2.74 5.22
C PHE A 76 -1.28 -2.90 4.05
N TYR A 77 -2.43 -2.24 4.14
CA TYR A 77 -3.26 -1.98 2.96
C TYR A 77 -2.60 -0.87 2.15
N PHE A 78 -2.39 -1.10 0.85
CA PHE A 78 -1.64 -0.17 0.00
C PHE A 78 -2.28 1.22 -0.06
N ASP A 79 -3.60 1.29 -0.06
CA ASP A 79 -4.33 2.56 -0.10
C ASP A 79 -4.49 3.22 1.29
N ARG A 80 -3.90 2.62 2.34
CA ARG A 80 -3.84 3.13 3.72
C ARG A 80 -2.40 3.32 4.21
N ILE A 81 -1.50 3.69 3.31
CA ILE A 81 -0.14 4.12 3.68
C ILE A 81 0.06 5.60 3.40
N TRP A 82 1.02 6.19 4.11
CA TRP A 82 1.48 7.57 3.98
C TRP A 82 3.00 7.59 4.01
N VAL A 83 3.61 8.29 3.05
CA VAL A 83 5.07 8.44 2.96
C VAL A 83 5.45 9.81 3.49
N VAL A 84 6.37 9.84 4.46
CA VAL A 84 6.99 11.05 5.00
C VAL A 84 8.50 10.82 4.99
N LYS A 85 9.21 11.54 4.11
CA LYS A 85 10.65 11.34 3.90
C LYS A 85 10.97 9.85 3.65
N ASP A 86 11.86 9.26 4.45
CA ASP A 86 12.25 7.85 4.37
C ASP A 86 11.43 6.92 5.28
N SER A 87 10.19 7.30 5.60
CA SER A 87 9.31 6.49 6.45
C SER A 87 7.95 6.27 5.81
N VAL A 88 7.41 5.07 6.05
CA VAL A 88 6.05 4.70 5.68
C VAL A 88 5.26 4.47 6.95
N THR A 89 4.16 5.20 7.10
CA THR A 89 3.14 4.92 8.12
C THR A 89 1.97 4.25 7.44
N GLY A 90 1.43 3.18 8.02
CA GLY A 90 0.30 2.48 7.42
C GLY A 90 -0.63 1.81 8.41
N ILE A 91 -1.81 1.42 7.91
CA ILE A 91 -2.82 0.68 8.65
C ILE A 91 -2.67 -0.83 8.38
N ARG A 92 -2.57 -1.62 9.46
CA ARG A 92 -2.44 -3.08 9.40
C ARG A 92 -3.77 -3.82 9.48
N SER A 93 -4.83 -3.15 9.93
CA SER A 93 -6.17 -3.72 10.13
C SER A 93 -7.24 -2.66 9.91
N HIS A 94 -8.27 -2.96 9.10
CA HIS A 94 -9.46 -2.11 8.97
C HIS A 94 -10.28 -2.06 10.27
N PHE A 95 -10.26 -3.12 11.08
CA PHE A 95 -11.10 -3.22 12.28
C PHE A 95 -10.51 -2.57 13.52
N LEU A 96 -9.20 -2.74 13.73
CA LEU A 96 -8.52 -2.33 14.97
C LEU A 96 -7.65 -1.08 14.79
N ILE A 97 -7.71 -0.42 13.63
CA ILE A 97 -6.90 0.76 13.23
C ILE A 97 -5.47 0.69 13.80
N MET A 98 -4.78 -0.40 13.50
CA MET A 98 -3.42 -0.61 13.98
C MET A 98 -2.43 0.14 13.09
N LYS A 99 -2.16 1.40 13.44
CA LYS A 99 -1.13 2.23 12.82
C LYS A 99 0.26 1.75 13.19
N LYS A 100 1.16 1.69 12.22
CA LYS A 100 2.59 1.44 12.44
C LYS A 100 3.42 2.25 11.46
N SER A 101 4.49 2.85 11.94
CA SER A 101 5.50 3.51 11.12
C SER A 101 6.73 2.63 10.98
N ILE A 102 7.34 2.64 9.80
CA ILE A 102 8.52 1.86 9.45
C ILE A 102 9.49 2.76 8.69
N SER A 103 10.79 2.54 8.86
CA SER A 103 11.81 3.19 8.04
C SER A 103 12.01 2.38 6.75
N LEU A 104 12.09 3.07 5.61
CA LEU A 104 12.44 2.46 4.33
C LEU A 104 13.92 2.09 4.26
N ASN A 105 14.77 2.67 5.12
CA ASN A 105 16.21 2.42 5.11
C ASN A 105 16.58 1.05 5.65
N THR A 106 15.68 0.38 6.36
CA THR A 106 15.87 -0.99 6.87
C THR A 106 15.10 -2.02 6.05
N VAL A 107 14.48 -1.62 4.94
CA VAL A 107 13.68 -2.49 4.07
C VAL A 107 14.56 -3.03 2.96
N LYS A 108 14.66 -4.36 2.89
CA LYS A 108 15.36 -5.05 1.80
C LYS A 108 14.46 -5.54 0.67
N LEU A 109 13.16 -5.69 0.94
CA LEU A 109 12.21 -6.22 -0.04
C LEU A 109 10.82 -5.63 0.18
N ILE A 110 10.19 -5.21 -0.92
CA ILE A 110 8.80 -4.78 -0.97
C ILE A 110 8.05 -5.72 -1.91
N GLU A 111 6.97 -6.28 -1.40
CA GLU A 111 6.06 -7.14 -2.15
C GLU A 111 4.66 -6.50 -2.18
N VAL A 112 3.95 -6.69 -3.28
CA VAL A 112 2.56 -6.27 -3.43
C VAL A 112 1.71 -7.43 -3.96
N GLN A 113 0.51 -7.57 -3.41
CA GLN A 113 -0.42 -8.61 -3.80
C GLN A 113 -1.87 -8.14 -3.69
N ASP A 114 -2.74 -8.77 -4.45
CA ASP A 114 -4.17 -8.72 -4.13
C ASP A 114 -4.43 -9.68 -2.97
N GLY A 115 -4.87 -9.14 -1.83
CA GLY A 115 -5.26 -9.94 -0.67
C GLY A 115 -6.59 -10.67 -0.88
N HIS A 116 -7.26 -10.48 -2.03
CA HIS A 116 -8.55 -11.06 -2.42
C HIS A 116 -9.68 -10.79 -1.42
N LYS A 117 -9.49 -9.78 -0.56
CA LYS A 117 -10.54 -9.31 0.35
C LYS A 117 -11.62 -8.62 -0.47
N LYS A 118 -12.90 -8.89 -0.18
CA LYS A 118 -14.04 -8.37 -0.94
C LYS A 118 -14.36 -6.89 -0.66
N TYR A 119 -13.35 -6.07 -0.35
CA TYR A 119 -13.50 -4.62 -0.26
C TYR A 119 -13.61 -4.03 -1.67
N ARG A 120 -14.48 -3.03 -1.83
CA ARG A 120 -14.66 -2.34 -3.11
C ARG A 120 -14.77 -0.84 -2.88
N TYR A 121 -14.19 -0.05 -3.77
CA TYR A 121 -14.56 1.36 -3.84
C TYR A 121 -16.03 1.48 -4.24
N VAL A 122 -16.77 2.32 -3.53
CA VAL A 122 -18.16 2.67 -3.80
C VAL A 122 -18.23 4.19 -3.86
N ASN A 123 -18.89 4.74 -4.88
CA ASN A 123 -19.19 6.16 -4.94
C ASN A 123 -20.38 6.48 -4.02
#